data_AF-A0A924L912-F1
#
_entry.id   AF-A0A924L912-F1
#
_cell.length_a   1.000
_cell.length_b   1.000
_cell.length_c   1.000
_cell.angle_alpha   90.00
_cell.angle_beta   90.00
_cell.angle_gamma   90.00
#
_symmetry.space_group_name_H-M   'P 1'
#
loop_
_entity.id
_entity.type
_entity.pdbx_description
1 polymer ?
#
loop_
_entity_poly.entity_id
_entity_poly.type
_entity_poly.pdbx_seq_one_letter_code
_entity_poly.pdbx_strand_id
1 'polypeptide(L)'
;MYSRPKAAIDDRLQVTVRNDTTTELSPFEIYYVMTDVTTGQSEAYYQALTGFTLAAGVTSTLSFDGETGPGHFPENTFSLYRSSKNQVNFTIEVSAAGVRVANATATKGSGAGDEAD
;
A
#
# COMPACT_ATOMS: atom_id res chain seq x y z
N MET A 1 -29.91 -19.31 -0.39
CA MET A 1 -28.84 -18.79 -1.27
C MET A 1 -27.63 -18.56 -0.38
N TYR A 2 -26.61 -19.43 -0.45
CA TYR A 2 -25.40 -19.27 0.37
C TYR A 2 -24.48 -18.26 -0.32
N SER A 3 -24.26 -17.10 0.31
CA SER A 3 -23.19 -16.19 -0.08
C SER A 3 -21.87 -16.89 0.25
N ARG A 4 -21.02 -17.12 -0.76
CA ARG A 4 -19.64 -17.58 -0.51
C ARG A 4 -18.92 -16.47 0.25
N PRO A 5 -18.24 -16.76 1.37
CA PRO A 5 -17.38 -15.76 1.99
C PRO A 5 -16.32 -15.35 0.96
N LYS A 6 -16.13 -14.04 0.79
CA LYS A 6 -14.98 -13.50 0.07
C LYS A 6 -13.74 -14.11 0.73
N ALA A 7 -12.91 -14.80 -0.04
CA ALA A 7 -11.65 -15.34 0.48
C ALA A 7 -10.90 -14.23 1.22
N ALA A 8 -10.38 -14.55 2.40
CA ALA A 8 -9.54 -13.62 3.13
C ALA A 8 -8.37 -13.22 2.21
N ILE A 9 -8.19 -11.92 2.01
CA ILE A 9 -7.03 -11.39 1.32
C ILE A 9 -5.94 -11.38 2.38
N ASP A 10 -4.79 -11.99 2.08
CA ASP A 10 -3.63 -11.94 2.98
C ASP A 10 -3.29 -10.48 3.29
N ASP A 11 -2.99 -10.22 4.57
CA ASP A 11 -2.56 -8.92 5.07
C ASP A 11 -1.51 -8.31 4.14
N ARG A 12 -1.83 -7.13 3.59
CA ARG A 12 -0.98 -6.35 2.69
C ARG A 12 -1.26 -4.86 2.80
N LEU A 13 -0.32 -4.03 2.34
CA LEU A 13 -0.59 -2.61 2.14
C LEU A 13 -1.41 -2.43 0.86
N GLN A 14 -2.53 -1.71 0.97
CA GLN A 14 -3.35 -1.31 -0.17
C GLN A 14 -3.50 0.21 -0.22
N VAL A 15 -3.32 0.79 -1.41
CA VAL A 15 -3.42 2.23 -1.64
C VAL A 15 -4.42 2.49 -2.75
N THR A 16 -5.54 3.11 -2.41
CA THR A 16 -6.56 3.50 -3.39
C THR A 16 -6.29 4.90 -3.91
N VAL A 17 -6.14 5.02 -5.22
CA VAL A 17 -5.83 6.26 -5.93
C VAL A 17 -6.97 6.60 -6.88
N ARG A 18 -7.22 7.91 -7.08
CA ARG A 18 -8.19 8.41 -8.04
C ARG A 18 -7.57 9.51 -8.88
N ASN A 19 -7.80 9.44 -10.19
CA ASN A 19 -7.41 10.50 -11.11
C ASN A 19 -8.57 11.50 -11.26
N ASP A 20 -8.48 12.64 -10.58
CA ASP A 20 -9.46 13.72 -10.68
C ASP A 20 -9.25 14.64 -11.89
N THR A 21 -8.26 14.37 -12.74
CA THR A 21 -7.99 15.14 -13.95
C THR A 21 -8.80 14.62 -15.15
N THR A 22 -8.71 15.34 -16.27
CA THR A 22 -9.35 14.98 -17.54
C THR A 22 -8.41 14.23 -18.49
N THR A 23 -7.19 13.89 -18.07
CA THR A 23 -6.19 13.20 -18.88
C THR A 23 -5.71 11.94 -18.17
N GLU A 24 -5.22 10.95 -18.91
CA GLU A 24 -4.53 9.81 -18.30
C GLU A 24 -3.29 10.29 -17.54
N LEU A 25 -3.03 9.72 -16.37
CA LEU A 25 -1.83 9.97 -15.58
C LEU A 25 -0.85 8.82 -15.73
N SER A 26 0.42 9.18 -15.92
CA SER A 26 1.61 8.32 -15.86
C SER A 26 2.87 9.20 -15.98
N PRO A 27 4.07 8.72 -15.61
CA PRO A 27 4.32 7.57 -14.74
C PRO A 27 3.92 7.88 -13.28
N PHE A 28 3.71 6.83 -12.50
CA PHE A 28 3.46 6.92 -11.05
C PHE A 28 4.66 6.42 -10.24
N GLU A 29 4.85 7.01 -9.07
CA GLU A 29 5.81 6.56 -8.06
C GLU A 29 5.14 6.62 -6.69
N ILE A 30 5.63 5.80 -5.76
CA ILE A 30 5.20 5.82 -4.37
C ILE A 30 6.42 5.89 -3.44
N TYR A 31 6.26 6.66 -2.37
CA TYR A 31 7.13 6.65 -1.21
C TYR A 31 6.30 6.38 0.03
N TYR A 32 6.74 5.49 0.90
CA TYR A 32 6.07 5.30 2.18
C TYR A 32 7.06 5.02 3.30
N VAL A 33 6.71 5.51 4.50
CA VAL A 33 7.47 5.30 5.74
C VAL A 33 6.60 4.51 6.69
N MET A 34 7.17 3.48 7.29
CA MET A 34 6.63 2.71 8.39
C MET A 34 7.32 3.12 9.68
N THR A 35 6.55 3.33 10.75
CA THR A 35 7.06 3.61 12.09
C THR A 35 6.41 2.68 13.10
N ASP A 36 7.22 1.86 13.76
CA ASP A 36 6.80 1.10 14.94
C ASP A 36 6.64 2.08 16.12
N VAL A 37 5.41 2.23 16.61
CA VAL A 37 5.07 3.26 17.59
C VAL A 37 5.67 2.98 18.97
N THR A 38 5.93 1.72 19.29
CA THR A 38 6.48 1.31 20.59
C THR A 38 7.98 1.54 20.65
N THR A 39 8.70 1.14 19.60
CA THR A 39 10.17 1.19 19.55
C THR A 39 10.72 2.48 18.92
N GLY A 40 9.90 3.20 18.17
CA GLY A 40 10.31 4.35 17.37
C GLY A 40 11.08 4.00 16.11
N GLN A 41 11.30 2.70 15.83
CA GLN A 41 12.01 2.26 14.63
C GLN A 41 11.22 2.64 13.39
N SER A 42 11.94 3.13 12.37
CA SER A 42 11.33 3.52 11.10
C SER A 42 12.05 2.91 9.91
N GLU A 43 11.27 2.62 8.88
CA GLU A 43 11.74 2.02 7.63
C GLU A 43 10.99 2.68 6.46
N ALA A 44 11.69 3.01 5.38
CA ALA A 44 11.12 3.73 4.25
C ALA A 44 11.40 3.02 2.93
N TYR A 45 10.44 3.13 2.02
CA TYR A 45 10.48 2.49 0.71
C TYR A 45 10.09 3.48 -0.37
N TYR A 46 10.82 3.42 -1.48
CA TYR A 46 10.49 4.08 -2.73
C TYR A 46 10.29 3.01 -3.80
N GLN A 47 9.27 3.18 -4.64
CA GLN A 47 9.03 2.30 -5.77
C GLN A 47 8.44 3.07 -6.94
N ALA A 48 9.06 2.90 -8.12
CA ALA A 48 8.43 3.30 -9.37
C ALA A 48 7.34 2.28 -9.74
N LEU A 49 6.12 2.76 -9.97
CA LEU A 49 4.96 1.91 -10.29
C LEU A 49 4.91 1.63 -11.80
N THR A 50 5.98 1.00 -12.28
CA THR A 50 6.21 0.79 -13.72
C THR A 50 5.05 0.02 -14.36
N GLY A 51 4.54 0.52 -15.48
CA GLY A 51 3.44 -0.10 -16.22
C GLY A 51 2.04 0.23 -15.68
N PHE A 52 1.93 0.97 -14.57
CA PHE A 52 0.64 1.48 -14.11
C PHE A 52 0.31 2.83 -14.74
N THR A 53 -0.88 2.91 -15.33
CA THR A 53 -1.51 4.17 -15.77
C THR A 53 -2.88 4.28 -15.13
N LEU A 54 -3.38 5.50 -15.02
CA LEU A 54 -4.72 5.74 -14.48
C LEU A 54 -5.48 6.71 -15.39
N ALA A 55 -6.47 6.18 -16.10
CA ALA A 55 -7.31 6.97 -16.98
C ALA A 55 -8.07 8.08 -16.23
N ALA A 56 -8.47 9.12 -16.96
CA ALA A 56 -9.22 10.25 -16.42
C ALA A 56 -10.49 9.80 -15.69
N GLY A 57 -10.72 10.34 -14.49
CA GLY A 57 -11.90 10.04 -13.67
C GLY A 57 -11.92 8.65 -13.01
N VAL A 58 -10.90 7.81 -13.24
CA VAL A 58 -10.86 6.43 -12.74
C VAL A 58 -10.26 6.35 -11.34
N THR A 59 -10.81 5.45 -10.53
CA THR A 59 -10.26 4.99 -9.25
C THR A 59 -9.67 3.60 -9.42
N SER A 60 -8.50 3.35 -8.83
CA SER A 60 -7.87 2.03 -8.79
C SER A 60 -7.24 1.77 -7.42
N THR A 61 -7.07 0.50 -7.07
CA THR A 61 -6.38 0.08 -5.84
C THR A 61 -5.07 -0.60 -6.21
N LEU A 62 -3.98 -0.10 -5.63
CA LEU A 62 -2.65 -0.66 -5.72
C LEU A 62 -2.47 -1.60 -4.53
N SER A 63 -1.99 -2.82 -4.77
CA SER A 63 -1.65 -3.79 -3.73
C SER A 63 -0.13 -4.01 -3.73
N PHE A 64 0.47 -3.90 -2.55
CA PHE A 64 1.89 -4.19 -2.33
C PHE A 64 1.98 -5.59 -1.74
N ASP A 65 2.23 -6.56 -2.61
CA ASP A 65 2.18 -7.99 -2.33
C ASP A 65 3.16 -8.77 -3.23
N GLY A 66 3.13 -10.10 -3.19
CA GLY A 66 3.94 -10.94 -4.07
C GLY A 66 3.25 -11.34 -5.37
N GLU A 67 2.06 -10.80 -5.67
CA GLU A 67 1.27 -11.21 -6.83
C GLU A 67 1.72 -10.46 -8.10
N THR A 68 1.29 -10.97 -9.26
CA THR A 68 1.61 -10.39 -10.56
C THR A 68 0.36 -9.86 -11.24
N GLY A 69 0.45 -8.70 -11.87
CA GLY A 69 -0.63 -8.15 -12.69
C GLY A 69 -0.78 -6.64 -12.51
N PRO A 70 -1.69 -6.01 -13.26
CA PRO A 70 -1.93 -4.57 -13.13
C PRO A 70 -2.35 -4.22 -11.69
N GLY A 71 -1.67 -3.23 -11.11
CA GLY A 71 -1.95 -2.76 -9.76
C GLY A 71 -1.31 -3.61 -8.64
N HIS A 72 -0.54 -4.65 -8.96
CA HIS A 72 0.25 -5.41 -7.99
C HIS A 72 1.73 -5.04 -8.08
N PHE A 73 2.34 -4.78 -6.93
CA PHE A 73 3.76 -4.39 -6.82
C PHE A 73 4.44 -5.15 -5.69
N PRO A 74 5.74 -5.48 -5.80
CA PRO A 74 6.42 -6.27 -4.80
C PRO A 74 6.51 -5.52 -3.47
N GLU A 75 6.17 -6.22 -2.39
CA GLU A 75 6.51 -5.81 -1.02
C GLU A 75 7.87 -6.36 -0.56
N ASN A 76 8.44 -5.77 0.49
CA ASN A 76 9.53 -6.41 1.22
C ASN A 76 8.99 -7.26 2.38
N THR A 77 9.18 -8.57 2.28
CA THR A 77 8.73 -9.55 3.29
C THR A 77 9.50 -9.46 4.61
N PHE A 78 10.64 -8.77 4.65
CA PHE A 78 11.42 -8.53 5.87
C PHE A 78 11.12 -7.18 6.54
N SER A 79 10.14 -6.43 6.02
CA SER A 79 9.80 -5.09 6.51
C SER A 79 9.26 -5.06 7.95
N LEU A 80 9.21 -3.87 8.54
CA LEU A 80 8.53 -3.60 9.81
C LEU A 80 7.05 -4.02 9.79
N TYR A 81 6.39 -3.94 8.63
CA TYR A 81 5.01 -4.41 8.46
C TYR A 81 4.85 -5.88 8.82
N ARG A 82 5.78 -6.74 8.35
CA ARG A 82 5.77 -8.18 8.57
C ARG A 82 6.38 -8.57 9.93
N SER A 83 7.45 -7.89 10.35
CA SER A 83 8.23 -8.30 11.52
C SER A 83 7.71 -7.75 12.85
N SER A 84 7.14 -6.53 12.89
CA SER A 84 6.66 -5.94 14.14
C SER A 84 5.33 -6.53 14.60
N LYS A 85 5.25 -6.85 15.91
CA LYS A 85 4.01 -7.20 16.61
C LYS A 85 3.29 -5.96 17.19
N ASN A 86 3.97 -4.81 17.22
CA ASN A 86 3.40 -3.55 17.69
C ASN A 86 2.52 -2.90 16.62
N GLN A 87 1.88 -1.79 16.99
CA GLN A 87 1.27 -0.89 16.03
C GLN A 87 2.35 -0.30 15.11
N VAL A 88 2.07 -0.30 13.80
CA VAL A 88 2.90 0.32 12.78
C VAL A 88 2.09 1.38 12.06
N ASN A 89 2.57 2.62 12.07
CA ASN A 89 1.98 3.74 11.36
C ASN A 89 2.66 3.94 10.01
N PHE A 90 1.87 4.32 9.01
CA PHE A 90 2.31 4.59 7.65
C PHE A 90 2.08 6.05 7.30
N THR A 91 3.08 6.68 6.70
CA THR A 91 2.91 7.90 5.88
C THR A 91 3.19 7.55 4.43
N ILE A 92 2.28 7.91 3.52
CA ILE A 92 2.29 7.48 2.13
C ILE A 92 2.19 8.69 1.23
N GLU A 93 3.07 8.75 0.24
CA GLU A 93 3.09 9.74 -0.83
C GLU A 93 2.99 9.02 -2.17
N VAL A 94 2.00 9.41 -2.99
CA VAL A 94 1.87 8.94 -4.37
C VAL A 94 2.04 10.13 -5.30
N SER A 95 2.99 10.02 -6.23
CA SER A 95 3.24 11.03 -7.25
C SER A 95 2.83 10.52 -8.62
N ALA A 96 2.42 11.44 -9.48
CA ALA A 96 2.32 11.26 -10.91
C ALA A 96 2.80 12.52 -11.62
N ALA A 97 3.37 12.38 -12.81
CA ALA A 97 3.89 13.53 -13.54
C ALA A 97 2.81 14.60 -13.82
N GLY A 98 3.17 15.86 -13.62
CA GLY A 98 2.29 17.01 -13.92
C GLY A 98 1.16 17.28 -12.93
N VAL A 99 1.05 16.50 -11.84
CA VAL A 99 0.04 16.72 -10.79
C VAL A 99 0.67 16.80 -9.40
N ARG A 100 -0.08 17.34 -8.44
CA ARG A 100 0.36 17.42 -7.04
C ARG A 100 0.46 16.03 -6.44
N VAL A 101 1.50 15.80 -5.62
CA VAL A 101 1.64 14.60 -4.80
C VAL A 101 0.44 14.42 -3.87
N ALA A 102 -0.15 13.23 -3.91
CA ALA A 102 -1.20 12.80 -2.99
C ALA A 102 -0.57 12.24 -1.72
N ASN A 103 -1.18 12.54 -0.57
CA ASN A 103 -0.67 12.12 0.74
C ASN A 103 -1.75 11.32 1.47
N ALA A 104 -1.35 10.26 2.15
CA ALA A 104 -2.24 9.44 2.96
C ALA A 104 -1.51 8.89 4.19
N THR A 105 -2.28 8.39 5.14
CA THR A 105 -1.78 7.67 6.31
C THR A 105 -2.56 6.38 6.49
N ALA A 106 -1.90 5.35 7.01
CA ALA A 106 -2.54 4.10 7.40
C ALA A 106 -1.97 3.60 8.73
N THR A 107 -2.67 2.67 9.37
CA THR A 107 -2.22 2.05 10.62
C THR A 107 -2.48 0.56 10.55
N LYS A 108 -1.42 -0.22 10.78
CA LYS A 108 -1.52 -1.61 11.19
C LYS A 108 -1.64 -1.62 12.71
N GLY A 109 -2.74 -2.17 13.24
CA GLY A 109 -2.92 -2.34 14.67
C GLY A 109 -1.90 -3.33 15.26
N SER A 110 -1.68 -3.26 16.58
CA SER A 110 -0.94 -4.29 17.29
C SER A 110 -1.67 -5.63 17.16
N GLY A 111 -0.93 -6.70 16.88
CA GLY A 111 -1.45 -8.06 16.97
C GLY A 111 -0.94 -8.72 18.25
N ALA A 112 -1.78 -9.49 18.94
CA ALA A 112 -1.24 -10.62 19.68
C ALA A 112 -0.62 -11.50 18.59
N GLY A 113 0.72 -11.57 18.52
CA GLY A 113 1.36 -12.51 17.61
C GLY A 113 0.70 -13.87 17.82
N ASP A 114 0.30 -14.53 16.74
CA ASP A 114 -0.39 -15.83 16.80
C ASP A 114 0.20 -16.63 17.94
N GLU A 115 -0.61 -16.94 18.95
CA GLU A 115 -0.20 -17.90 19.95
C GLU A 115 0.20 -19.15 19.16
N ALA A 116 1.47 -19.54 19.28
CA ALA A 116 1.88 -20.83 18.79
C ALA A 116 1.01 -21.87 19.52
N ASP A 117 0.18 -22.60 18.78
CA ASP A 117 -0.37 -23.88 19.23
C ASP A 117 0.79 -24.86 19.48
#